data_AF-A0A965NXL1-F1
#
_entry.id   AF-A0A965NXL1-F1
#
_cell.length_a   1.000
_cell.length_b   1.000
_cell.length_c   1.000
_cell.angle_alpha   90.00
_cell.angle_beta   90.00
_cell.angle_gamma   90.00
#
_symmetry.space_group_name_H-M   'P 1'
#
loop_
_entity.id
_entity.type
_entity.pdbx_description
1 polymer ?
#
loop_
_entity_poly.entity_id
_entity_poly.type
_entity_poly.pdbx_seq_one_letter_code
_entity_poly.pdbx_strand_id
1 'polypeptide(L)'
;MALFEPDSPHSISYRFFAIWLSVVGVFFLGLSTGPLTDIDEGAFSEASREMLARGDWISPWLLDTPRFDKPVLIHWLQMVSMSLFGFNTFAARLPSALAGIAWVAAIGFFTIQIARQSNFLSDKIRVVYFWAISLAAASLGLSAIGRAATADATLNALLTFSLLFIWRFFFVPNSRGSGRWASSSIVMIATPRLFTPLRMPSERARLRRSCIRPTRRLSSAPSRPIHWPVRS
;
A
#
# COMPACT_ATOMS: atom_id res chain seq x y z
N MET A 1 -34.23 -4.02 -15.15
CA MET A 1 -33.63 -4.45 -13.88
C MET A 1 -33.14 -5.89 -14.06
N ALA A 2 -32.05 -6.05 -14.81
CA ALA A 2 -31.52 -7.34 -15.27
C ALA A 2 -29.99 -7.24 -15.44
N LEU A 3 -29.29 -6.73 -14.41
CA LEU A 3 -27.86 -6.42 -14.49
C LEU A 3 -26.97 -7.31 -13.61
N PHE A 4 -27.51 -8.39 -13.06
CA PHE A 4 -26.75 -9.33 -12.23
C PHE A 4 -27.19 -10.77 -12.53
N GLU A 5 -27.00 -11.20 -13.76
CA GLU A 5 -26.89 -12.63 -14.08
C GLU A 5 -25.62 -13.16 -13.39
N PRO A 6 -25.63 -14.34 -12.73
CA PRO A 6 -24.43 -14.92 -12.17
C PRO A 6 -23.40 -15.19 -13.27
N ASP A 7 -22.27 -14.47 -13.21
CA ASP A 7 -21.18 -14.56 -14.17
C ASP A 7 -20.59 -15.99 -14.20
N SER A 8 -20.50 -16.57 -15.40
CA SER A 8 -19.75 -17.82 -15.59
C SER A 8 -18.26 -17.61 -15.25
N PRO A 9 -17.55 -18.60 -14.71
CA PRO A 9 -16.19 -18.41 -14.18
C PRO A 9 -15.19 -17.87 -15.22
N HIS A 10 -15.42 -18.11 -16.51
CA HIS A 10 -14.56 -17.60 -17.59
C HIS A 10 -14.76 -16.11 -17.86
N SER A 11 -15.96 -15.55 -17.72
CA SER A 11 -16.23 -14.12 -17.99
C SER A 11 -15.47 -13.22 -17.02
N ILE A 12 -15.28 -13.67 -15.77
CA ILE A 12 -14.54 -12.97 -14.73
C ILE A 12 -13.07 -12.77 -15.12
N SER A 13 -12.39 -13.82 -15.60
CA SER A 13 -10.98 -13.73 -15.99
C SER A 13 -10.74 -12.71 -17.11
N TYR A 14 -11.65 -12.62 -18.09
CA TYR A 14 -11.56 -11.64 -19.17
C TYR A 14 -11.71 -10.20 -18.66
N ARG A 15 -12.58 -9.94 -17.68
CA ARG A 15 -12.76 -8.60 -17.10
C ARG A 15 -11.50 -8.14 -16.36
N PHE A 16 -10.86 -9.04 -15.59
CA PHE A 16 -9.58 -8.75 -14.93
C PHE A 16 -8.45 -8.52 -15.94
N PHE A 17 -8.40 -9.31 -17.01
CA PHE A 17 -7.42 -9.10 -18.07
C PHE A 17 -7.64 -7.76 -18.78
N ALA A 18 -8.89 -7.45 -19.15
CA ALA A 18 -9.25 -6.23 -19.85
C ALA A 18 -8.92 -4.96 -19.04
N ILE A 19 -9.15 -4.95 -17.72
CA ILE A 19 -8.81 -3.79 -16.88
C ILE A 19 -7.30 -3.62 -16.73
N TRP A 20 -6.53 -4.70 -16.58
CA TRP A 20 -5.08 -4.56 -16.55
C TRP A 20 -4.51 -4.12 -17.90
N LEU A 21 -5.10 -4.61 -18.99
CA LEU A 21 -4.77 -4.14 -20.33
C LEU A 21 -5.08 -2.64 -20.51
N SER A 22 -6.21 -2.15 -19.97
CA SER A 22 -6.54 -0.73 -20.02
C SER A 22 -5.60 0.11 -19.16
N VAL A 23 -5.22 -0.36 -17.96
CA VAL A 23 -4.22 0.29 -17.11
C VAL A 23 -2.88 0.42 -17.85
N VAL A 24 -2.38 -0.68 -18.42
CA VAL A 24 -1.17 -0.66 -19.24
C VAL A 24 -1.33 0.32 -20.40
N GLY A 25 -2.48 0.30 -21.09
CA GLY A 25 -2.80 1.24 -22.15
C GLY A 25 -2.70 2.71 -21.70
N VAL A 26 -3.29 3.06 -20.56
CA VAL A 26 -3.24 4.43 -20.00
C VAL A 26 -1.81 4.89 -19.75
N PHE A 27 -0.93 4.01 -19.26
CA PHE A 27 0.47 4.38 -18.96
C PHE A 27 1.43 4.25 -20.14
N PHE A 28 1.12 3.48 -21.18
CA PHE A 28 2.04 3.23 -22.30
C PHE A 28 1.62 3.85 -23.64
N LEU A 29 0.32 4.06 -23.88
CA LEU A 29 -0.14 4.61 -25.16
C LEU A 29 0.37 6.03 -25.35
N GLY A 30 1.14 6.28 -26.41
CA GLY A 30 1.68 7.61 -26.69
C GLY A 30 2.83 8.04 -25.78
N LEU A 31 3.53 7.10 -25.11
CA LEU A 31 4.73 7.43 -24.34
C LEU A 31 5.85 7.99 -25.23
N SER A 32 5.96 7.45 -26.45
CA SER A 32 6.92 7.89 -27.46
C SER A 32 6.45 9.12 -28.25
N THR A 33 5.18 9.54 -28.12
CA THR A 33 4.61 10.61 -28.93
C THR A 33 4.78 11.95 -28.22
N GLY A 34 5.53 12.85 -28.85
CA GLY A 34 5.77 14.21 -28.37
C GLY A 34 7.16 14.42 -27.76
N PRO A 35 7.76 15.61 -27.92
CA PRO A 35 9.00 15.99 -27.25
C PRO A 35 8.82 15.96 -25.72
N LEU A 36 9.93 16.05 -24.98
CA LEU A 36 9.88 16.25 -23.54
C LEU A 36 9.26 17.63 -23.31
N THR A 37 8.01 17.67 -22.88
CA THR A 37 7.20 18.90 -22.83
C THR A 37 7.45 19.69 -21.55
N ASP A 38 7.98 19.03 -20.53
CA ASP A 38 8.26 19.63 -19.23
C ASP A 38 9.77 19.86 -19.06
N ILE A 39 10.12 21.03 -18.51
CA ILE A 39 11.51 21.41 -18.23
C ILE A 39 12.15 20.41 -17.25
N ASP A 40 11.36 19.92 -16.30
CA ASP A 40 11.81 18.92 -15.35
C ASP A 40 12.07 17.58 -16.05
N GLU A 41 11.18 17.17 -16.95
CA GLU A 41 11.32 15.93 -17.71
C GLU A 41 12.61 15.91 -18.54
N GLY A 42 12.91 17.04 -19.20
CA GLY A 42 14.15 17.26 -19.94
C GLY A 42 15.37 17.18 -19.04
N ALA A 43 15.35 17.90 -17.90
CA ALA A 43 16.44 17.93 -16.95
C ALA A 43 16.75 16.54 -16.35
N PHE A 44 15.74 15.73 -16.02
CA PHE A 44 15.94 14.36 -15.53
C PHE A 44 16.57 13.47 -16.59
N SER A 45 16.03 13.55 -17.82
CA SER A 45 16.45 12.67 -18.91
C SER A 45 17.88 12.98 -19.36
N GLU A 46 18.22 14.26 -19.50
CA GLU A 46 19.59 14.67 -19.83
C GLU A 46 20.56 14.36 -18.71
N ALA A 47 20.18 14.57 -17.44
CA ALA A 47 21.07 14.24 -16.34
C ALA A 47 21.38 12.73 -16.26
N SER A 48 20.37 11.89 -16.44
CA SER A 48 20.54 10.44 -16.54
C SER A 48 21.40 10.03 -17.75
N ARG A 49 21.28 10.73 -18.87
CA ARG A 49 22.10 10.51 -20.06
C ARG A 49 23.57 10.86 -19.80
N GLU A 50 23.84 12.00 -19.18
CA GLU A 50 25.21 12.43 -18.83
C GLU A 50 25.85 11.48 -17.82
N MET A 51 25.11 11.05 -16.78
CA MET A 51 25.57 10.04 -15.83
C MET A 51 25.99 8.75 -16.54
N LEU A 52 25.16 8.26 -17.47
CA LEU A 52 25.46 7.06 -18.25
C LEU A 52 26.66 7.25 -19.17
N ALA A 53 26.78 8.40 -19.83
CA ALA A 53 27.89 8.71 -20.73
C ALA A 53 29.23 8.87 -19.99
N ARG A 54 29.21 9.42 -18.76
CA ARG A 54 30.38 9.59 -17.91
C ARG A 54 30.76 8.30 -17.15
N GLY A 55 29.83 7.35 -17.02
CA GLY A 55 30.00 6.17 -16.16
C GLY A 55 29.97 6.49 -14.67
N ASP A 56 29.52 7.70 -14.28
CA ASP A 56 29.33 8.10 -12.89
C ASP A 56 27.89 7.79 -12.46
N TRP A 57 27.75 6.78 -11.60
CA TRP A 57 26.45 6.34 -11.07
C TRP A 57 26.07 7.07 -9.77
N ILE A 58 26.93 7.91 -9.23
CA ILE A 58 26.72 8.54 -7.93
C ILE A 58 26.25 9.98 -8.10
N SER A 59 26.92 10.75 -8.95
CA SER A 59 26.69 12.19 -9.06
C SER A 59 25.83 12.51 -10.29
N PRO A 60 24.64 13.11 -10.14
CA PRO A 60 23.90 13.63 -11.27
C PRO A 60 24.55 14.90 -11.82
N TRP A 61 24.76 14.93 -13.14
CA TRP A 61 25.32 16.06 -13.87
C TRP A 61 24.32 16.53 -14.90
N LEU A 62 24.16 17.85 -15.07
CA LEU A 62 23.34 18.45 -16.10
C LEU A 62 24.11 19.61 -16.71
N LEU A 63 24.40 19.57 -18.01
CA LEU A 63 25.15 20.61 -18.72
C LEU A 63 26.46 20.95 -18.01
N ASP A 64 27.22 19.91 -17.64
CA ASP A 64 28.49 20.00 -16.90
C ASP A 64 28.40 20.67 -15.50
N THR A 65 27.20 20.82 -14.96
CA THR A 65 26.97 21.28 -13.59
C THR A 65 26.38 20.17 -12.71
N PRO A 66 26.86 19.97 -11.48
CA PRO A 66 26.31 18.95 -10.59
C PRO A 66 24.92 19.35 -10.09
N ARG A 67 23.96 18.42 -10.14
CA ARG A 67 22.55 18.65 -9.76
C ARG A 67 22.11 17.66 -8.68
N PHE A 68 22.17 18.07 -7.41
CA PHE A 68 21.82 17.22 -6.25
C PHE A 68 20.40 17.46 -5.72
N ASP A 69 19.45 17.79 -6.60
CA ASP A 69 18.10 18.20 -6.19
C ASP A 69 17.17 17.01 -5.85
N LYS A 70 17.40 15.85 -6.45
CA LYS A 70 16.53 14.66 -6.33
C LYS A 70 17.33 13.38 -6.06
N PRO A 71 16.70 12.35 -5.46
CA PRO A 71 17.40 11.10 -5.13
C PRO A 71 17.86 10.35 -6.39
N VAL A 72 19.03 9.71 -6.29
CA VAL A 72 19.70 9.02 -7.41
C VAL A 72 18.92 7.82 -7.97
N LEU A 73 17.96 7.26 -7.21
CA LEU A 73 17.23 6.06 -7.61
C LEU A 73 16.52 6.21 -8.97
N ILE A 74 15.92 7.36 -9.26
CA ILE A 74 15.25 7.57 -10.54
C ILE A 74 16.25 7.58 -11.69
N HIS A 75 17.43 8.18 -11.47
CA HIS A 75 18.49 8.24 -12.46
C HIS A 75 19.00 6.84 -12.78
N TRP A 76 19.18 5.97 -11.78
CA TRP A 76 19.55 4.56 -12.02
C TRP A 76 18.52 3.83 -12.87
N LEU A 77 17.22 3.99 -12.56
CA LEU A 77 16.17 3.34 -13.34
C LEU A 77 16.13 3.86 -14.78
N GLN A 78 16.31 5.16 -14.98
CA GLN A 78 16.40 5.78 -16.31
C GLN A 78 17.66 5.34 -17.06
N MET A 79 18.82 5.30 -16.42
CA MET A 79 20.08 4.82 -17.00
C MET A 79 19.95 3.37 -17.48
N VAL A 80 19.38 2.48 -16.65
CA VAL A 80 19.11 1.09 -17.03
C VAL A 80 18.16 1.04 -18.22
N SER A 81 17.07 1.79 -18.19
CA SER A 81 16.12 1.86 -19.31
C SER A 81 16.77 2.36 -20.61
N MET A 82 17.55 3.44 -20.54
CA MET A 82 18.29 4.01 -21.67
C MET A 82 19.37 3.07 -22.18
N SER A 83 20.01 2.28 -21.32
CA SER A 83 20.99 1.27 -21.73
C SER A 83 20.36 0.11 -22.52
N LEU A 84 19.09 -0.20 -22.25
CA LEU A 84 18.36 -1.30 -22.90
C LEU A 84 17.68 -0.88 -24.20
N PHE A 85 17.07 0.32 -24.22
CA PHE A 85 16.23 0.79 -25.32
C PHE A 85 16.84 1.93 -26.14
N GLY A 86 18.03 2.41 -25.74
CA GLY A 86 18.68 3.57 -26.33
C GLY A 86 18.13 4.90 -25.81
N PHE A 87 18.72 6.00 -26.30
CA PHE A 87 18.33 7.35 -25.91
C PHE A 87 17.08 7.79 -26.69
N ASN A 88 15.92 7.63 -26.07
CA ASN A 88 14.64 8.11 -26.60
C ASN A 88 13.67 8.48 -25.47
N THR A 89 12.59 9.17 -25.84
CA THR A 89 11.52 9.60 -24.91
C THR A 89 10.86 8.43 -24.20
N PHE A 90 10.72 7.30 -24.89
CA PHE A 90 10.14 6.09 -24.33
C PHE A 90 11.01 5.54 -23.18
N ALA A 91 12.32 5.42 -23.39
CA ALA A 91 13.27 4.93 -22.40
C ALA A 91 13.33 5.83 -21.17
N ALA A 92 13.25 7.15 -21.36
CA ALA A 92 13.19 8.10 -20.25
C ALA A 92 11.92 7.96 -19.41
N ARG A 93 10.76 7.78 -20.05
CA ARG A 93 9.43 7.68 -19.41
C ARG A 93 9.11 6.30 -18.86
N LEU A 94 9.74 5.24 -19.38
CA LEU A 94 9.46 3.85 -19.05
C LEU A 94 9.49 3.56 -17.53
N PRO A 95 10.51 4.00 -16.76
CA PRO A 95 10.53 3.79 -15.31
C PRO A 95 9.32 4.39 -14.60
N SER A 96 8.91 5.61 -15.01
CA SER A 96 7.79 6.32 -14.42
C SER A 96 6.46 5.64 -14.73
N ALA A 97 6.29 5.16 -15.96
CA ALA A 97 5.10 4.41 -16.38
C ALA A 97 4.95 3.11 -15.60
N LEU A 98 6.05 2.38 -15.40
CA LEU A 98 6.07 1.17 -14.57
C LEU A 98 5.74 1.49 -13.11
N ALA A 99 6.28 2.58 -12.56
CA ALA A 99 5.95 3.03 -11.22
C ALA A 99 4.47 3.41 -11.05
N GLY A 100 3.87 4.08 -12.06
CA GLY A 100 2.44 4.39 -12.09
C GLY A 100 1.56 3.13 -12.05
N ILE A 101 1.91 2.10 -12.83
CA ILE A 101 1.23 0.79 -12.79
C ILE A 101 1.39 0.14 -11.41
N ALA A 102 2.59 0.16 -10.84
CA ALA A 102 2.86 -0.38 -9.53
C ALA A 102 2.04 0.34 -8.44
N TRP A 103 1.86 1.66 -8.58
CA TRP A 103 1.02 2.46 -7.69
C TRP A 103 -0.46 2.06 -7.79
N VAL A 104 -1.00 1.88 -9.00
CA VAL A 104 -2.37 1.35 -9.19
C VAL A 104 -2.51 -0.06 -8.61
N ALA A 105 -1.50 -0.91 -8.78
CA ALA A 105 -1.46 -2.26 -8.19
C ALA A 105 -1.52 -2.23 -6.66
N ALA A 106 -0.79 -1.29 -6.05
CA ALA A 106 -0.78 -1.09 -4.60
C ALA A 106 -2.18 -0.74 -4.08
N ILE A 107 -2.89 0.16 -4.78
CA ILE A 107 -4.28 0.53 -4.45
C ILE A 107 -5.21 -0.68 -4.56
N GLY A 108 -5.13 -1.45 -5.66
CA GLY A 108 -5.93 -2.67 -5.82
C GLY A 108 -5.67 -3.70 -4.73
N PHE A 109 -4.40 -3.92 -4.36
CA PHE A 109 -4.02 -4.80 -3.26
C PHE A 109 -4.63 -4.34 -1.93
N PHE A 110 -4.57 -3.05 -1.63
CA PHE A 110 -5.16 -2.47 -0.42
C PHE A 110 -6.67 -2.74 -0.33
N THR A 111 -7.39 -2.51 -1.43
CA THR A 111 -8.84 -2.73 -1.49
C THR A 111 -9.21 -4.17 -1.18
N ILE A 112 -8.48 -5.16 -1.71
CA ILE A 112 -8.72 -6.58 -1.40
C ILE A 112 -8.50 -6.86 0.08
N GLN A 113 -7.47 -6.27 0.69
CA GLN A 113 -7.16 -6.52 2.10
C GLN A 113 -8.21 -5.94 3.05
N ILE A 114 -8.69 -4.72 2.78
CA ILE A 114 -9.78 -4.11 3.55
C ILE A 114 -11.06 -4.94 3.39
N ALA A 115 -11.41 -5.32 2.16
CA ALA A 115 -12.63 -6.07 1.91
C ALA A 115 -12.61 -7.46 2.57
N ARG A 116 -11.44 -8.08 2.71
CA ARG A 116 -11.28 -9.33 3.47
C ARG A 116 -11.50 -9.15 4.97
N GLN A 117 -11.13 -8.02 5.56
CA GLN A 117 -11.33 -7.76 6.99
C GLN A 117 -12.79 -7.53 7.37
N SER A 118 -13.58 -6.94 6.47
CA SER A 118 -14.96 -6.55 6.73
C SER A 118 -16.00 -7.67 6.56
N ASN A 119 -15.58 -8.95 6.49
CA ASN A 119 -16.43 -10.10 6.17
C ASN A 119 -17.29 -9.88 4.91
N PHE A 120 -16.76 -9.13 3.94
CA PHE A 120 -17.46 -8.91 2.67
C PHE A 120 -17.58 -10.23 1.90
N LEU A 121 -18.75 -10.50 1.32
CA LEU A 121 -18.95 -11.66 0.45
C LEU A 121 -17.95 -11.63 -0.70
N SER A 122 -17.38 -12.79 -1.04
CA SER A 122 -16.34 -12.98 -2.06
C SER A 122 -16.66 -12.31 -3.41
N ASP A 123 -17.93 -12.26 -3.80
CA ASP A 123 -18.35 -11.69 -5.08
C ASP A 123 -18.29 -10.16 -5.08
N LYS A 124 -18.59 -9.53 -3.95
CA LYS A 124 -18.54 -8.06 -3.81
C LYS A 124 -17.10 -7.54 -3.82
N ILE A 125 -16.13 -8.31 -3.31
CA ILE A 125 -14.71 -7.92 -3.30
C ILE A 125 -14.20 -7.64 -4.72
N ARG A 126 -14.61 -8.46 -5.70
CA ARG A 126 -14.18 -8.32 -7.10
C ARG A 126 -14.69 -7.02 -7.71
N VAL A 127 -15.95 -6.69 -7.44
CA VAL A 127 -16.57 -5.45 -7.92
C VAL A 127 -15.87 -4.23 -7.31
N VAL A 128 -15.63 -4.23 -5.99
CA VAL A 128 -14.93 -3.13 -5.31
C VAL A 128 -13.50 -2.97 -5.85
N TYR A 129 -12.78 -4.08 -6.07
CA TYR A 129 -11.44 -4.05 -6.68
C TYR A 129 -11.47 -3.45 -8.10
N PHE A 130 -12.41 -3.88 -8.94
CA PHE A 130 -12.56 -3.39 -10.30
C PHE A 130 -12.80 -1.87 -10.34
N TRP A 131 -13.70 -1.37 -9.49
CA TRP A 131 -13.97 0.06 -9.39
C TRP A 131 -12.77 0.83 -8.84
N ALA A 132 -12.08 0.31 -7.82
CA ALA A 132 -10.92 0.97 -7.24
C ALA A 132 -9.78 1.18 -8.25
N ILE A 133 -9.45 0.15 -9.04
CA ILE A 133 -8.42 0.25 -10.08
C ILE A 133 -8.88 1.16 -11.22
N SER A 134 -10.13 1.05 -11.67
CA SER A 134 -10.66 1.90 -12.73
C SER A 134 -10.59 3.38 -12.35
N LEU A 135 -11.00 3.71 -11.12
CA LEU A 135 -10.95 5.08 -10.62
C LEU A 135 -9.51 5.59 -10.44
N ALA A 136 -8.60 4.73 -9.96
CA ALA A 136 -7.19 5.09 -9.84
C ALA A 136 -6.58 5.38 -11.23
N ALA A 137 -6.78 4.50 -12.21
CA ALA A 137 -6.26 4.69 -13.56
C ALA A 137 -6.91 5.86 -14.32
N ALA A 138 -8.19 6.16 -14.04
CA ALA A 138 -8.88 7.31 -14.60
C ALA A 138 -8.49 8.64 -13.93
N SER A 139 -7.81 8.61 -12.77
CA SER A 139 -7.37 9.81 -12.07
C SER A 139 -6.31 10.54 -12.90
N LEU A 140 -6.66 11.73 -13.39
CA LEU A 140 -5.79 12.56 -14.22
C LEU A 140 -4.44 12.84 -13.55
N GLY A 141 -4.42 13.06 -12.24
CA GLY A 141 -3.18 13.31 -11.50
C GLY A 141 -2.24 12.10 -11.52
N LEU A 142 -2.78 10.90 -11.26
CA LEU A 142 -1.99 9.67 -11.25
C LEU A 142 -1.43 9.35 -12.63
N SER A 143 -2.27 9.49 -13.64
CA SER A 143 -1.92 9.20 -15.03
C SER A 143 -0.95 10.23 -15.60
N ALA A 144 -1.07 11.51 -15.24
CA ALA A 144 -0.11 12.55 -15.63
C ALA A 144 1.26 12.30 -14.99
N ILE A 145 1.30 12.09 -13.67
CA ILE A 145 2.55 11.85 -12.94
C ILE A 145 3.26 10.58 -13.41
N GLY A 146 2.51 9.48 -13.61
CA GLY A 146 3.08 8.22 -14.08
C GLY A 146 3.60 8.28 -15.52
N ARG A 147 3.18 9.25 -16.33
CA ARG A 147 3.66 9.40 -17.72
C ARG A 147 4.81 10.39 -17.87
N ALA A 148 4.99 11.28 -16.90
CA ALA A 148 6.12 12.22 -16.88
C ALA A 148 7.40 11.49 -16.45
N ALA A 149 8.52 11.72 -17.14
CA ALA A 149 9.82 11.16 -16.77
C ALA A 149 10.44 11.84 -15.52
N THR A 150 9.68 11.92 -14.43
CA THR A 150 10.08 12.52 -13.14
C THR A 150 10.19 11.46 -12.04
N ALA A 151 10.76 11.86 -10.89
CA ALA A 151 10.88 11.00 -9.71
C ALA A 151 9.55 10.72 -8.99
N ASP A 152 8.50 11.49 -9.29
CA ASP A 152 7.32 11.60 -8.42
C ASP A 152 6.47 10.32 -8.46
N ALA A 153 6.34 9.68 -9.63
CA ALA A 153 5.62 8.41 -9.74
C ALA A 153 6.28 7.31 -8.92
N THR A 154 7.61 7.22 -8.98
CA THR A 154 8.40 6.24 -8.23
C THR A 154 8.31 6.50 -6.73
N LEU A 155 8.45 7.77 -6.31
CA LEU A 155 8.31 8.17 -4.92
C LEU A 155 6.92 7.82 -4.37
N ASN A 156 5.86 8.20 -5.09
CA ASN A 156 4.48 7.96 -4.65
C ASN A 156 4.12 6.47 -4.61
N ALA A 157 4.60 5.68 -5.57
CA ALA A 157 4.45 4.23 -5.55
C ALA A 157 5.10 3.63 -4.30
N LEU A 158 6.36 3.99 -4.02
CA LEU A 158 7.11 3.50 -2.86
C LEU A 158 6.48 3.93 -1.53
N LEU A 159 6.05 5.19 -1.43
CA LEU A 159 5.34 5.69 -0.25
C LEU A 159 4.02 4.92 -0.04
N THR A 160 3.26 4.68 -1.10
CA THR A 160 2.01 3.91 -1.01
C THR A 160 2.29 2.49 -0.53
N PHE A 161 3.27 1.78 -1.11
CA PHE A 161 3.66 0.45 -0.64
C PHE A 161 4.10 0.48 0.84
N SER A 162 4.92 1.45 1.23
CA SER A 162 5.38 1.60 2.62
C SER A 162 4.21 1.74 3.59
N LEU A 163 3.27 2.64 3.31
CA LEU A 163 2.07 2.84 4.12
C LEU A 163 1.19 1.59 4.17
N LEU A 164 1.07 0.86 3.07
CA LEU A 164 0.30 -0.39 3.03
C LEU A 164 0.94 -1.49 3.87
N PHE A 165 2.27 -1.61 3.84
CA PHE A 165 2.99 -2.57 4.69
C PHE A 165 2.85 -2.21 6.17
N ILE A 166 2.99 -0.93 6.52
CA ILE A 166 2.79 -0.43 7.88
C ILE A 166 1.35 -0.73 8.34
N TRP A 167 0.34 -0.38 7.55
CA TRP A 167 -1.05 -0.67 7.85
C TRP A 167 -1.29 -2.17 8.04
N ARG A 168 -0.77 -3.00 7.14
CA ARG A 168 -0.92 -4.46 7.24
C ARG A 168 -0.29 -5.03 8.51
N PHE A 169 0.85 -4.48 8.95
CA PHE A 169 1.51 -4.88 10.18
C PHE A 169 0.65 -4.62 11.43
N PHE A 170 -0.02 -3.46 11.51
CA PHE A 170 -0.85 -3.10 12.66
C PHE A 170 -2.24 -3.75 12.64
N PHE A 171 -2.86 -3.86 11.46
CA PHE A 171 -4.29 -4.19 11.36
C PHE A 171 -4.60 -5.61 10.91
N VAL A 172 -3.66 -6.34 10.30
CA VAL A 172 -3.91 -7.74 9.93
C VAL A 172 -3.31 -8.66 10.99
N PRO A 173 -4.14 -9.41 11.75
CA PRO A 173 -3.64 -10.36 12.74
C PRO A 173 -2.70 -11.36 12.07
N ASN A 174 -1.51 -11.52 12.63
CA ASN A 174 -0.53 -12.49 12.15
C ASN A 174 -1.03 -13.91 12.50
N SER A 175 -1.81 -14.53 11.61
CA SER A 175 -2.11 -15.96 11.70
C SER A 175 -0.81 -16.73 11.49
N ARG A 176 -0.57 -17.78 12.28
CA ARG A 176 0.72 -18.47 12.57
C ARG A 176 1.57 -18.97 11.37
N GLY A 177 1.25 -18.62 10.12
CA GLY A 177 2.08 -18.87 8.92
C GLY A 177 2.40 -17.62 8.08
N SER A 178 1.88 -16.43 8.42
CA SER A 178 2.08 -15.17 7.66
C SER A 178 3.25 -14.31 8.18
N GLY A 179 4.09 -14.87 9.06
CA GLY A 179 5.24 -14.15 9.65
C GLY A 179 6.39 -13.87 8.69
N ARG A 180 6.42 -14.51 7.51
CA ARG A 180 7.50 -14.35 6.50
C ARG A 180 7.42 -13.06 5.69
N TRP A 181 6.25 -12.44 5.57
CA TRP A 181 6.06 -11.20 4.80
C TRP A 181 6.08 -9.96 5.71
N ALA A 182 5.65 -10.09 6.96
CA ALA A 182 5.78 -9.04 7.97
C ALA A 182 7.24 -8.81 8.40
N SER A 183 8.08 -9.85 8.34
CA SER A 183 9.52 -9.73 8.58
C SER A 183 10.26 -8.98 7.47
N SER A 184 9.80 -9.04 6.22
CA SER A 184 10.40 -8.27 5.12
C SER A 184 10.18 -6.76 5.29
N SER A 185 9.06 -6.32 5.87
CA SER A 185 8.82 -4.91 6.20
C SER A 185 9.63 -4.44 7.43
N ILE A 186 9.90 -5.36 8.37
CA ILE A 186 10.73 -5.12 9.56
C ILE A 186 12.21 -4.96 9.19
N VAL A 187 12.71 -5.59 8.12
CA VAL A 187 14.11 -5.38 7.67
C VAL A 187 14.32 -3.97 7.12
N MET A 188 13.28 -3.26 6.69
CA MET A 188 13.39 -1.89 6.18
C MET A 188 13.20 -0.81 7.26
N ILE A 189 12.66 -1.16 8.44
CA ILE A 189 12.27 -0.18 9.48
C ILE A 189 12.82 -0.52 10.88
N ALA A 190 13.29 -1.74 11.16
CA ALA A 190 13.56 -2.20 12.54
C ALA A 190 15.04 -2.53 12.85
N THR A 191 15.82 -1.47 13.05
CA THR A 191 16.66 -1.37 14.26
C THR A 191 16.22 -0.06 14.93
N PRO A 192 15.70 -0.01 16.17
CA PRO A 192 15.98 -0.91 17.30
C PRO A 192 14.73 -1.42 18.07
N ARG A 193 14.90 -2.59 18.68
CA ARG A 193 13.94 -3.31 19.54
C ARG A 193 13.67 -2.62 20.89
N LEU A 194 12.89 -1.54 20.97
CA LEU A 194 12.62 -0.92 22.29
C LEU A 194 11.17 -0.53 22.64
N PHE A 195 10.20 -0.67 21.75
CA PHE A 195 8.81 -0.33 22.10
C PHE A 195 7.84 -1.47 21.82
N THR A 196 7.80 -2.44 22.73
CA THR A 196 6.62 -3.28 22.97
C THR A 196 5.54 -2.46 23.67
N PRO A 197 4.37 -2.20 23.05
CA PRO A 197 3.23 -1.72 23.82
C PRO A 197 2.71 -2.89 24.66
N LEU A 198 2.70 -2.71 25.98
CA LEU A 198 2.12 -3.63 26.95
C LEU A 198 0.66 -3.93 26.57
N ARG A 199 0.40 -5.19 26.21
CA ARG A 199 -0.95 -5.68 25.98
C ARG A 199 -1.63 -5.87 27.33
N MET A 200 -2.48 -4.92 27.73
CA MET A 200 -3.37 -5.10 28.89
C MET A 200 -4.36 -6.25 28.61
N PRO A 201 -4.45 -7.27 29.50
CA PRO A 201 -5.44 -8.34 29.37
C PRO A 201 -6.85 -7.78 29.64
N SER A 202 -7.79 -8.04 28.73
CA SER A 202 -9.19 -7.66 28.91
C SER A 202 -9.85 -8.54 29.99
N GLU A 203 -10.32 -7.90 31.05
CA GLU A 203 -10.99 -8.49 32.22
C GLU A 203 -12.35 -9.14 31.93
N ARG A 204 -12.83 -9.16 30.67
CA ARG A 204 -14.19 -9.60 30.33
C ARG A 204 -14.37 -11.12 30.24
N ALA A 205 -13.31 -11.92 30.45
CA ALA A 205 -13.40 -13.38 30.39
C ALA A 205 -13.58 -14.07 31.75
N ARG A 206 -13.45 -13.36 32.89
CA ARG A 206 -13.41 -14.01 34.22
C ARG A 206 -14.73 -14.03 34.99
N LEU A 207 -15.74 -13.25 34.58
CA LEU A 207 -16.99 -13.09 35.36
C LEU A 207 -18.18 -13.96 34.92
N ARG A 208 -18.06 -14.79 33.86
CA ARG A 208 -19.18 -15.60 33.35
C ARG A 208 -19.25 -17.04 33.88
N ARG A 209 -18.47 -17.40 34.90
CA ARG A 209 -18.44 -18.80 35.43
C ARG A 209 -18.80 -18.97 36.91
N SER A 210 -19.15 -17.93 37.66
CA SER A 210 -19.38 -18.05 39.12
C SER A 210 -20.84 -17.97 39.59
N CYS A 211 -21.81 -17.64 38.74
CA CYS A 211 -23.20 -17.43 39.19
C CYS A 211 -24.18 -18.51 38.73
N ILE A 212 -23.92 -19.79 39.03
CA ILE A 212 -24.98 -20.81 39.14
C ILE A 212 -24.62 -21.80 40.25
N ARG A 213 -25.08 -21.54 41.48
CA ARG A 213 -25.36 -22.58 42.48
C ARG A 213 -26.65 -22.21 43.21
N PRO A 214 -27.66 -23.11 43.28
CA PRO A 214 -28.86 -22.87 44.06
C PRO A 214 -28.59 -23.23 45.52
N THR A 215 -28.65 -22.25 46.43
CA THR A 215 -28.56 -22.50 47.87
C THR A 215 -29.95 -22.69 48.48
N ARG A 216 -30.09 -23.86 49.11
CA ARG A 216 -31.20 -24.32 49.96
C ARG A 216 -31.65 -23.29 51.01
N ARG A 217 -32.97 -23.26 51.26
CA ARG A 217 -33.65 -22.74 52.45
C ARG A 217 -33.10 -23.35 53.75
N LEU A 218 -33.09 -22.55 54.82
CA LEU A 218 -33.31 -22.86 56.26
C LEU A 218 -33.19 -21.50 57.01
N SER A 219 -34.28 -20.80 57.32
CA SER A 219 -35.08 -20.80 58.58
C SER A 219 -34.39 -20.24 59.85
N SER A 220 -35.05 -19.20 60.41
CA SER A 220 -35.13 -18.72 61.81
C SER A 220 -33.94 -18.02 62.50
N ALA A 221 -34.29 -16.87 63.10
CA ALA A 221 -33.52 -15.84 63.84
C ALA A 221 -33.07 -16.30 65.26
N PRO A 222 -32.42 -15.50 66.17
CA PRO A 222 -32.79 -14.12 66.55
C PRO A 222 -31.65 -13.09 66.78
N SER A 223 -32.12 -11.84 66.88
CA SER A 223 -31.44 -10.55 67.11
C SER A 223 -30.61 -10.43 68.40
N ARG A 224 -29.46 -9.74 68.31
CA ARG A 224 -28.77 -9.09 69.44
C ARG A 224 -28.41 -7.64 69.10
N PRO A 225 -28.57 -6.68 70.04
CA PRO A 225 -28.30 -5.27 69.81
C PRO A 225 -26.80 -4.96 69.99
N ILE A 226 -26.24 -4.12 69.12
CA ILE A 226 -24.84 -3.67 69.22
C ILE A 226 -24.83 -2.23 69.75
N HIS A 227 -24.16 -2.06 70.90
CA HIS A 227 -23.87 -0.78 71.56
C HIS A 227 -22.84 0.05 70.78
N TRP A 228 -23.03 1.38 70.76
CA TRP A 228 -22.06 2.34 70.24
C TRP A 228 -21.25 2.96 71.40
N PRO A 229 -19.91 3.00 71.36
CA PRO A 229 -19.14 3.77 72.33
C PRO A 229 -18.99 5.23 71.89
N VAL A 230 -19.44 6.13 72.75
CA VAL A 230 -19.21 7.58 72.72
C VAL A 230 -17.75 7.85 73.10
N ARG A 231 -17.03 8.67 72.32
CA ARG A 231 -15.72 9.22 72.71
C ARG A 231 -15.92 10.51 73.49
N SER A 232 -15.30 10.58 74.66
CA SER A 232 -14.98 11.82 75.40
C SER A 232 -13.90 12.62 74.69
#